data_AF-F2UBW8-F1
#
_entry.id   AF-F2UBW8-F1
#
_cell.length_a   1.000
_cell.length_b   1.000
_cell.length_c   1.000
_cell.angle_alpha   90.00
_cell.angle_beta   90.00
_cell.angle_gamma   90.00
#
_symmetry.space_group_name_H-M   'P 1'
#
loop_
_entity.id
_entity.type
_entity.pdbx_description
1 polymer ?
#
loop_
_entity_poly.entity_id
_entity_poly.type
_entity_poly.pdbx_seq_one_letter_code
_entity_poly.pdbx_strand_id
1 'polypeptide(L)'
;MEVIHTAVSDVLLMHAHPNFHLATFQVASQFNCLEFPSYDVIPEEGIKYYIDDPTQGPACSLAAAPGTLFRNYFVQVDPASPNVGQRQRRQINNLAGVERLLHTSDPKTWFWRVSNGYTIMKRKRLPKLAQILEEEPQRREQIVEHLRVGVQLGTQVVFRSRNGDTFHLLPRTSKQLVNQVFCSAMSLHPDVVHDASCIAPLVLRACYEATIAQAILAAQRNNWEHGAANVVLTFVGGGAFGNDIEWIVDAIARACATFAAFPLKVYVAHYRAIDFGIEAMINSRIDAYLQQNASHGEHKCVHITRGDWQDGPVARTSSAPEATSTAFATDVAPMVTAARAVDDLAISTTSSGSTGRSGGRTVLKVTDSHVMDDDDDDDDDDHDDDDDRDHVGDVGDDDGTAFIHTDAKRANLCAMLAMALMAFSSE
;
A
#
# COMPACT_ATOMS: atom_id res chain seq x y z
N MET A 1 -10.13 -11.55 20.39
CA MET A 1 -10.07 -10.78 19.13
C MET A 1 -11.48 -10.42 18.69
N GLU A 2 -11.67 -9.22 18.16
CA GLU A 2 -12.91 -8.73 17.55
C GLU A 2 -12.69 -8.58 16.04
N VAL A 3 -13.62 -9.07 15.20
CA VAL A 3 -13.56 -8.93 13.73
C VAL A 3 -14.72 -8.04 13.28
N ILE A 4 -14.39 -6.98 12.54
CA ILE A 4 -15.31 -5.92 12.13
C ILE A 4 -15.22 -5.77 10.61
N HIS A 5 -16.34 -5.84 9.92
CA HIS A 5 -16.41 -5.60 8.48
C HIS A 5 -16.69 -4.12 8.25
N THR A 6 -15.88 -3.47 7.42
CA THR A 6 -16.03 -2.03 7.13
C THR A 6 -15.98 -1.78 5.63
N ALA A 7 -16.89 -0.94 5.16
CA ALA A 7 -16.82 -0.37 3.82
C ALA A 7 -15.80 0.78 3.82
N VAL A 8 -14.97 0.82 2.79
CA VAL A 8 -13.92 1.82 2.63
C VAL A 8 -13.97 2.35 1.20
N SER A 9 -14.30 3.63 1.05
CA SER A 9 -14.20 4.32 -0.25
C SER A 9 -12.74 4.50 -0.63
N ASP A 10 -11.94 5.03 0.30
CA ASP A 10 -10.50 5.16 0.18
C ASP A 10 -9.82 4.95 1.54
N VAL A 11 -8.80 4.09 1.57
CA VAL A 11 -8.07 3.73 2.79
C VAL A 11 -7.25 4.89 3.35
N LEU A 12 -7.00 5.96 2.56
CA LEU A 12 -6.41 7.21 3.05
C LEU A 12 -7.18 7.76 4.27
N LEU A 13 -8.51 7.69 4.25
CA LEU A 13 -9.37 8.18 5.32
C LEU A 13 -9.11 7.43 6.63
N MET A 14 -8.95 6.10 6.55
CA MET A 14 -8.65 5.28 7.73
C MET A 14 -7.25 5.56 8.26
N HIS A 15 -6.24 5.68 7.40
CA HIS A 15 -4.87 6.00 7.82
C HIS A 15 -4.80 7.35 8.56
N ALA A 16 -5.56 8.33 8.09
CA ALA A 16 -5.57 9.68 8.64
C ALA A 16 -6.41 9.82 9.93
N HIS A 17 -7.29 8.87 10.21
CA HIS A 17 -8.20 8.96 11.34
C HIS A 17 -7.47 8.69 12.68
N PRO A 18 -7.63 9.53 13.72
CA PRO A 18 -6.92 9.40 14.99
C PRO A 18 -7.08 8.05 15.70
N ASN A 19 -8.24 7.40 15.58
CA ASN A 19 -8.45 6.04 16.10
C ASN A 19 -7.49 4.98 15.54
N PHE A 20 -6.87 5.23 14.38
CA PHE A 20 -5.89 4.34 13.77
C PHE A 20 -4.44 4.79 14.03
N HIS A 21 -4.22 5.75 14.94
CA HIS A 21 -2.88 6.09 15.39
C HIS A 21 -2.18 4.87 16.00
N LEU A 22 -1.02 4.51 15.45
CA LEU A 22 -0.23 3.29 15.70
C LEU A 22 -0.88 1.97 15.27
N ALA A 23 -2.00 2.01 14.55
CA ALA A 23 -2.64 0.82 13.99
C ALA A 23 -1.76 0.16 12.91
N THR A 24 -1.99 -1.13 12.66
CA THR A 24 -1.30 -1.89 11.63
C THR A 24 -2.18 -2.05 10.39
N PHE A 25 -1.69 -1.61 9.24
CA PHE A 25 -2.37 -1.75 7.95
C PHE A 25 -1.69 -2.81 7.10
N GLN A 26 -2.46 -3.78 6.62
CA GLN A 26 -2.04 -4.71 5.60
C GLN A 26 -2.08 -4.02 4.23
N VAL A 27 -0.94 -3.96 3.56
CA VAL A 27 -0.80 -3.35 2.24
C VAL A 27 -0.69 -4.46 1.21
N ALA A 28 -1.66 -4.51 0.29
CA ALA A 28 -1.57 -5.35 -0.90
C ALA A 28 -0.45 -4.82 -1.80
N SER A 29 0.68 -5.51 -1.77
CA SER A 29 1.96 -5.08 -2.35
C SER A 29 2.50 -6.15 -3.31
N GLN A 30 3.67 -5.89 -3.88
CA GLN A 30 4.46 -6.85 -4.64
C GLN A 30 5.55 -7.48 -3.77
N PHE A 31 6.18 -8.56 -4.26
CA PHE A 31 7.23 -9.25 -3.49
C PHE A 31 8.48 -8.39 -3.20
N ASN A 32 8.61 -7.22 -3.83
CA ASN A 32 9.66 -6.23 -3.56
C ASN A 32 9.20 -5.09 -2.63
N CYS A 33 8.00 -5.18 -2.04
CA CYS A 33 7.41 -4.14 -1.20
C CYS A 33 7.19 -2.81 -1.92
N LEU A 34 6.90 -2.84 -3.23
CA LEU A 34 6.49 -1.71 -4.05
C LEU A 34 5.14 -2.04 -4.72
N GLU A 35 4.45 -1.00 -5.20
CA GLU A 35 3.13 -1.11 -5.82
C GLU A 35 3.16 -0.48 -7.22
N PHE A 36 4.06 -0.96 -8.08
CA PHE A 36 4.12 -0.50 -9.48
C PHE A 36 2.96 -1.05 -10.32
N PRO A 37 2.59 -0.41 -11.44
CA PRO A 37 1.44 -0.85 -12.24
C PRO A 37 1.72 -2.10 -13.09
N SER A 38 2.99 -2.42 -13.37
CA SER A 38 3.36 -3.62 -14.13
C SER A 38 4.75 -4.13 -13.78
N TYR A 39 5.05 -5.35 -14.23
CA TYR A 39 6.37 -5.97 -14.08
C TYR A 39 7.46 -5.33 -14.95
N ASP A 40 7.11 -4.37 -15.82
CA ASP A 40 8.08 -3.66 -16.68
C ASP A 40 8.62 -2.38 -16.02
N VAL A 41 7.92 -1.86 -15.00
CA VAL A 41 8.34 -0.66 -14.28
C VAL A 41 9.44 -0.99 -13.28
N ILE A 42 10.52 -0.22 -13.32
CA ILE A 42 11.68 -0.41 -12.45
C ILE A 42 11.74 0.66 -11.33
N PRO A 43 12.39 0.36 -10.19
CA PRO A 43 12.53 1.31 -9.07
C PRO A 43 13.07 2.70 -9.46
N GLU A 44 13.94 2.76 -10.46
CA GLU A 44 14.56 3.98 -10.98
C GLU A 44 13.56 4.92 -11.68
N GLU A 45 12.42 4.41 -12.17
CA GLU A 45 11.36 5.25 -12.73
C GLU A 45 10.56 6.01 -11.65
N GLY A 46 10.80 5.65 -10.39
CA GLY A 46 10.26 6.31 -9.21
C GLY A 46 8.83 5.97 -8.88
N ILE A 47 8.32 6.63 -7.84
CA ILE A 47 7.03 6.30 -7.21
C ILE A 47 5.85 7.14 -7.72
N LYS A 48 6.02 7.81 -8.86
CA LYS A 48 5.00 8.71 -9.43
C LYS A 48 3.67 8.01 -9.75
N TYR A 49 3.71 6.74 -10.12
CA TYR A 49 2.55 5.98 -10.58
C TYR A 49 1.51 5.72 -9.47
N TYR A 50 1.90 5.87 -8.20
CA TYR A 50 1.03 5.58 -7.05
C TYR A 50 -0.16 6.55 -6.97
N ILE A 51 -0.01 7.76 -7.54
CA ILE A 51 -1.04 8.79 -7.51
C ILE A 51 -2.20 8.47 -8.46
N ASP A 52 -1.91 7.78 -9.57
CA ASP A 52 -2.86 7.46 -10.63
C ASP A 52 -3.51 6.08 -10.42
N ASP A 53 -3.04 5.31 -9.43
CA ASP A 53 -3.57 3.99 -9.11
C ASP A 53 -4.58 4.07 -7.95
N PRO A 54 -5.87 3.81 -8.20
CA PRO A 54 -6.89 3.87 -7.16
C PRO A 54 -6.96 2.61 -6.30
N THR A 55 -6.15 1.57 -6.57
CA THR A 55 -6.19 0.33 -5.81
C THR A 55 -5.67 0.51 -4.37
N GLN A 56 -6.08 -0.39 -3.47
CA GLN A 56 -5.83 -0.26 -2.03
C GLN A 56 -4.33 -0.26 -1.68
N GLY A 57 -3.49 -0.99 -2.42
CA GLY A 57 -2.04 -1.05 -2.19
C GLY A 57 -1.36 0.32 -2.33
N PRO A 58 -1.38 0.91 -3.53
CA PRO A 58 -0.93 2.27 -3.80
C PRO A 58 -1.56 3.30 -2.88
N ALA A 59 -2.86 3.19 -2.56
CA ALA A 59 -3.52 4.11 -1.64
C ALA A 59 -2.93 4.04 -0.21
N CYS A 60 -2.71 2.83 0.35
CA CYS A 60 -2.01 2.67 1.62
C CYS A 60 -0.60 3.28 1.57
N SER A 61 0.17 2.96 0.53
CA SER A 61 1.52 3.49 0.35
C SER A 61 1.55 5.01 0.17
N LEU A 62 0.53 5.58 -0.47
CA LEU A 62 0.41 7.02 -0.62
C LEU A 62 0.09 7.69 0.72
N ALA A 63 -0.83 7.13 1.52
CA ALA A 63 -1.18 7.66 2.84
C ALA A 63 0.07 7.90 3.71
N ALA A 64 1.03 6.96 3.66
CA ALA A 64 2.33 7.03 4.33
C ALA A 64 3.51 7.25 3.36
N ALA A 65 3.38 8.23 2.46
CA ALA A 65 4.34 8.50 1.40
C ALA A 65 5.83 8.62 1.82
N PRO A 66 6.21 9.17 2.99
CA PRO A 66 7.61 9.15 3.44
C PRO A 66 8.19 7.73 3.51
N GLY A 67 7.37 6.77 3.93
CA GLY A 67 7.70 5.35 3.93
C GLY A 67 7.96 4.77 2.56
N THR A 68 7.09 5.11 1.62
CA THR A 68 7.17 4.69 0.22
C THR A 68 8.44 5.22 -0.45
N LEU A 69 8.78 6.49 -0.22
CA LEU A 69 10.04 7.07 -0.67
C LEU A 69 11.23 6.32 -0.06
N PHE A 70 11.21 6.05 1.24
CA PHE A 70 12.28 5.31 1.91
C PHE A 70 12.47 3.91 1.30
N ARG A 71 11.37 3.15 1.15
CA ARG A 71 11.38 1.79 0.57
C ARG A 71 11.87 1.73 -0.87
N ASN A 72 11.64 2.76 -1.66
CA ASN A 72 12.16 2.80 -3.04
C ASN A 72 13.64 3.23 -3.07
N TYR A 73 13.99 4.34 -2.41
CA TYR A 73 15.26 5.03 -2.64
C TYR A 73 16.34 4.77 -1.59
N PHE A 74 15.97 4.40 -0.35
CA PHE A 74 16.89 4.38 0.79
C PHE A 74 16.95 3.05 1.55
N VAL A 75 16.07 2.10 1.25
CA VAL A 75 16.09 0.80 1.94
C VAL A 75 17.39 0.04 1.69
N GLN A 76 17.94 -0.56 2.75
CA GLN A 76 19.08 -1.44 2.63
C GLN A 76 18.63 -2.81 2.11
N VAL A 77 18.77 -3.06 0.81
CA VAL A 77 18.38 -4.34 0.20
C VAL A 77 19.34 -5.47 0.55
N ASP A 78 20.65 -5.16 0.54
CA ASP A 78 21.72 -6.11 0.87
C ASP A 78 22.58 -5.49 1.98
N PRO A 79 22.51 -5.99 3.23
CA PRO A 79 23.29 -5.47 4.35
C PRO A 79 24.81 -5.46 4.12
N ALA A 80 25.33 -6.29 3.21
CA ALA A 80 26.75 -6.33 2.87
C ALA A 80 27.16 -5.25 1.85
N SER A 81 26.21 -4.58 1.20
CA SER A 81 26.47 -3.53 0.21
C SER A 81 26.35 -2.14 0.83
N PRO A 82 27.25 -1.18 0.55
CA PRO A 82 27.07 0.21 0.99
C PRO A 82 25.95 0.95 0.22
N ASN A 83 25.42 0.34 -0.84
CA ASN A 83 24.42 0.97 -1.68
C ASN A 83 23.02 0.80 -1.10
N VAL A 84 22.28 1.90 -1.02
CA VAL A 84 20.89 1.92 -0.60
C VAL A 84 19.92 1.93 -1.78
N GLY A 85 18.65 1.69 -1.47
CA GLY A 85 17.54 1.74 -2.42
C GLY A 85 17.43 0.51 -3.30
N GLN A 86 16.20 0.29 -3.75
CA GLN A 86 15.88 -0.70 -4.76
C GLN A 86 16.30 -0.19 -6.14
N ARG A 87 16.81 -1.09 -6.96
CA ARG A 87 17.27 -0.85 -8.33
C ARG A 87 16.83 -2.02 -9.21
N GLN A 88 16.77 -1.87 -10.53
CA GLN A 88 16.36 -2.92 -11.45
C GLN A 88 17.04 -4.27 -11.19
N ARG A 89 18.32 -4.26 -10.80
CA ARG A 89 19.14 -5.46 -10.55
C ARG A 89 19.32 -5.82 -9.08
N ARG A 90 18.71 -5.07 -8.15
CA ARG A 90 18.82 -5.27 -6.70
C ARG A 90 17.54 -4.82 -6.03
N GLN A 91 16.67 -5.77 -5.73
CA GLN A 91 15.37 -5.52 -5.11
C GLN A 91 15.16 -6.47 -3.94
N ILE A 92 14.28 -6.06 -3.04
CA ILE A 92 13.73 -6.97 -2.03
C ILE A 92 13.00 -8.09 -2.78
N ASN A 93 13.11 -9.31 -2.26
CA ASN A 93 12.34 -10.44 -2.75
C ASN A 93 11.84 -11.25 -1.55
N ASN A 94 10.58 -10.98 -1.19
CA ASN A 94 9.89 -11.62 -0.08
C ASN A 94 9.60 -13.11 -0.33
N LEU A 95 9.75 -13.58 -1.57
CA LEU A 95 9.61 -14.98 -1.95
C LEU A 95 10.95 -15.74 -1.95
N ALA A 96 12.09 -15.07 -1.74
CA ALA A 96 13.42 -15.67 -1.89
C ALA A 96 13.64 -16.90 -0.98
N GLY A 97 13.03 -16.94 0.21
CA GLY A 97 13.08 -18.11 1.09
C GLY A 97 12.37 -19.34 0.48
N VAL A 98 11.17 -19.11 -0.04
CA VAL A 98 10.36 -20.12 -0.75
C VAL A 98 11.03 -20.57 -2.04
N GLU A 99 11.64 -19.64 -2.79
CA GLU A 99 12.40 -19.97 -3.99
C GLU A 99 13.59 -20.88 -3.67
N ARG A 100 14.36 -20.62 -2.60
CA ARG A 100 15.45 -21.52 -2.19
C ARG A 100 14.97 -22.92 -1.80
N LEU A 101 13.74 -23.04 -1.28
CA LEU A 101 13.15 -24.31 -0.89
C LEU A 101 12.71 -25.15 -2.10
N LEU A 102 12.20 -24.50 -3.14
CA LEU A 102 11.52 -25.18 -4.26
C LEU A 102 12.34 -25.21 -5.55
N HIS A 103 13.16 -24.20 -5.80
CA HIS A 103 13.90 -24.09 -7.05
C HIS A 103 15.24 -24.84 -6.97
N THR A 104 15.56 -25.55 -8.05
CA THR A 104 16.88 -26.13 -8.23
C THR A 104 17.87 -25.08 -8.75
N SER A 105 19.15 -25.46 -8.86
CA SER A 105 20.17 -24.61 -9.47
C SER A 105 19.97 -24.33 -10.96
N ASP A 106 19.17 -25.14 -11.68
CA ASP A 106 18.86 -24.91 -13.10
C ASP A 106 17.63 -24.01 -13.27
N PRO A 107 17.78 -22.76 -13.76
CA PRO A 107 16.66 -21.83 -13.95
C PRO A 107 15.60 -22.31 -14.94
N LYS A 108 15.91 -23.30 -15.80
CA LYS A 108 14.92 -23.89 -16.70
C LYS A 108 13.87 -24.71 -15.95
N THR A 109 14.17 -25.14 -14.73
CA THR A 109 13.29 -25.96 -13.88
C THR A 109 12.45 -25.14 -12.91
N TRP A 110 12.74 -23.84 -12.75
CA TRP A 110 12.00 -22.97 -11.83
C TRP A 110 10.51 -22.93 -12.16
N PHE A 111 9.69 -22.88 -11.12
CA PHE A 111 8.23 -22.84 -11.24
C PHE A 111 7.75 -21.45 -11.65
N TRP A 112 8.47 -20.43 -11.20
CA TRP A 112 8.25 -19.03 -11.56
C TRP A 112 9.56 -18.24 -11.61
N ARG A 113 9.46 -17.02 -12.12
CA ARG A 113 10.46 -15.97 -11.93
C ARG A 113 9.79 -14.78 -11.25
N VAL A 114 10.51 -14.11 -10.35
CA VAL A 114 10.10 -12.80 -9.86
C VAL A 114 10.70 -11.71 -10.74
N SER A 115 9.88 -10.80 -11.27
CA SER A 115 10.29 -9.64 -12.07
C SER A 115 9.63 -8.40 -11.52
N ASN A 116 10.41 -7.45 -11.00
CA ASN A 116 9.90 -6.23 -10.36
C ASN A 116 8.78 -6.52 -9.33
N GLY A 117 8.96 -7.60 -8.56
CA GLY A 117 8.00 -8.02 -7.53
C GLY A 117 6.80 -8.86 -8.01
N TYR A 118 6.63 -9.08 -9.32
CA TYR A 118 5.60 -9.95 -9.90
C TYR A 118 6.11 -11.37 -10.14
N THR A 119 5.28 -12.37 -9.83
CA THR A 119 5.56 -13.77 -10.22
C THR A 119 5.11 -14.03 -11.65
N ILE A 120 6.04 -14.47 -12.48
CA ILE A 120 5.80 -14.93 -13.85
C ILE A 120 5.88 -16.46 -13.83
N MET A 121 4.72 -17.10 -13.83
CA MET A 121 4.59 -18.57 -13.74
C MET A 121 4.41 -19.19 -15.13
N LYS A 122 4.90 -20.43 -15.28
CA LYS A 122 4.62 -21.25 -16.48
C LYS A 122 3.62 -22.34 -16.12
N ARG A 123 2.40 -22.27 -16.65
CA ARG A 123 1.32 -23.26 -16.40
C ARG A 123 1.81 -24.71 -16.42
N LYS A 124 2.58 -25.09 -17.44
CA LYS A 124 3.14 -26.45 -17.61
C LYS A 124 4.04 -26.97 -16.46
N ARG A 125 4.48 -26.10 -15.55
CA ARG A 125 5.32 -26.47 -14.39
C ARG A 125 4.50 -26.73 -13.14
N LEU A 126 3.26 -26.23 -13.06
CA LEU A 126 2.43 -26.29 -11.87
C LEU A 126 1.95 -27.70 -11.50
N PRO A 127 1.64 -28.61 -12.44
CA PRO A 127 1.34 -29.99 -12.08
C PRO A 127 2.49 -30.67 -11.33
N LYS A 128 3.75 -30.35 -11.68
CA LYS A 128 4.91 -30.91 -10.97
C LYS A 128 5.06 -30.30 -9.57
N LEU A 129 4.78 -29.01 -9.41
CA LEU A 129 4.76 -28.38 -8.09
C LEU A 129 3.67 -29.00 -7.20
N ALA A 130 2.46 -29.17 -7.74
CA ALA A 130 1.35 -29.79 -7.03
C ALA A 130 1.71 -31.20 -6.55
N GLN A 131 2.31 -32.02 -7.43
CA GLN A 131 2.81 -33.35 -7.08
C GLN A 131 3.81 -33.30 -5.91
N ILE A 132 4.80 -32.40 -5.96
CA ILE A 132 5.80 -32.26 -4.88
C ILE A 132 5.12 -31.92 -3.55
N LEU A 133 4.16 -30.99 -3.56
CA LEU A 133 3.47 -30.56 -2.35
C LEU A 133 2.43 -31.58 -1.84
N GLU A 134 2.02 -32.53 -2.67
CA GLU A 134 1.20 -33.68 -2.28
C GLU A 134 2.06 -34.79 -1.66
N GLU A 135 3.19 -35.11 -2.29
CA GLU A 135 4.14 -36.14 -1.82
C GLU A 135 4.89 -35.72 -0.55
N GLU A 136 5.10 -34.41 -0.34
CA GLU A 136 5.82 -33.86 0.80
C GLU A 136 4.97 -32.82 1.57
N PRO A 137 3.96 -33.24 2.34
CA PRO A 137 3.06 -32.31 3.04
C PRO A 137 3.77 -31.33 3.97
N GLN A 138 4.91 -31.71 4.56
CA GLN A 138 5.71 -30.85 5.43
C GLN A 138 6.25 -29.62 4.69
N ARG A 139 6.47 -29.71 3.36
CA ARG A 139 6.89 -28.56 2.55
C ARG A 139 5.86 -27.45 2.56
N ARG A 140 4.57 -27.74 2.73
CA ARG A 140 3.52 -26.72 2.76
C ARG A 140 3.70 -25.78 3.95
N GLU A 141 4.01 -26.34 5.12
CA GLU A 141 4.32 -25.55 6.31
C GLU A 141 5.65 -24.79 6.15
N GLN A 142 6.68 -25.44 5.59
CA GLN A 142 7.95 -24.76 5.31
C GLN A 142 7.78 -23.57 4.35
N ILE A 143 6.91 -23.66 3.35
CA ILE A 143 6.59 -22.52 2.47
C ILE A 143 6.06 -21.34 3.27
N VAL A 144 5.11 -21.61 4.19
CA VAL A 144 4.50 -20.58 5.05
C VAL A 144 5.57 -19.95 5.95
N GLU A 145 6.43 -20.76 6.56
CA GLU A 145 7.53 -20.31 7.44
C GLU A 145 8.61 -19.50 6.70
N HIS A 146 8.86 -19.80 5.43
CA HIS A 146 9.92 -19.16 4.64
C HIS A 146 9.43 -17.96 3.83
N LEU A 147 8.12 -17.73 3.74
CA LEU A 147 7.56 -16.51 3.16
C LEU A 147 7.91 -15.31 4.05
N ARG A 148 8.19 -14.18 3.43
CA ARG A 148 8.45 -12.91 4.13
C ARG A 148 7.40 -11.88 3.77
N VAL A 149 7.27 -10.89 4.63
CA VAL A 149 6.51 -9.66 4.40
C VAL A 149 7.41 -8.47 4.67
N GLY A 150 7.16 -7.34 4.00
CA GLY A 150 7.80 -6.08 4.35
C GLY A 150 7.13 -5.51 5.61
N VAL A 151 7.91 -4.94 6.52
CA VAL A 151 7.36 -4.29 7.73
C VAL A 151 7.95 -2.90 7.86
N GLN A 152 7.08 -1.91 8.02
CA GLN A 152 7.48 -0.55 8.32
C GLN A 152 6.68 -0.04 9.51
N LEU A 153 7.38 0.36 10.57
CA LEU A 153 6.75 0.74 11.84
C LEU A 153 6.78 2.26 12.03
N GLY A 154 5.73 2.81 12.63
CA GLY A 154 5.65 4.21 13.03
C GLY A 154 5.89 5.19 11.89
N THR A 155 5.35 4.90 10.71
CA THR A 155 5.47 5.79 9.55
C THR A 155 4.45 6.92 9.61
N GLN A 156 4.90 8.12 9.28
CA GLN A 156 4.05 9.30 9.28
C GLN A 156 3.02 9.24 8.15
N VAL A 157 1.77 9.50 8.51
CA VAL A 157 0.68 9.70 7.55
C VAL A 157 0.67 11.16 7.15
N VAL A 158 0.69 11.42 5.83
CA VAL A 158 0.73 12.79 5.29
C VAL A 158 -0.49 13.13 4.45
N PHE A 159 -1.16 12.14 3.85
CA PHE A 159 -2.39 12.35 3.09
C PHE A 159 -3.62 11.96 3.89
N ARG A 160 -4.63 12.83 3.87
CA ARG A 160 -5.94 12.62 4.50
C ARG A 160 -6.95 11.98 3.56
N SER A 161 -7.04 12.51 2.35
CA SER A 161 -8.02 12.08 1.34
C SER A 161 -7.59 12.53 -0.05
N ARG A 162 -8.26 11.98 -1.06
CA ARG A 162 -8.22 12.47 -2.43
C ARG A 162 -9.64 12.59 -3.00
N ASN A 163 -9.87 13.56 -3.86
CA ASN A 163 -11.09 13.69 -4.65
C ASN A 163 -10.72 13.95 -6.11
N GLY A 164 -10.90 12.91 -6.92
CA GLY A 164 -10.35 12.84 -8.27
C GLY A 164 -8.85 13.13 -8.23
N ASP A 165 -8.51 14.29 -8.74
CA ASP A 165 -7.16 14.77 -8.93
C ASP A 165 -6.66 15.65 -7.75
N THR A 166 -7.54 16.02 -6.82
CA THR A 166 -7.17 16.86 -5.67
C THR A 166 -6.75 16.01 -4.47
N PHE A 167 -5.60 16.32 -3.87
CA PHE A 167 -5.11 15.67 -2.64
C PHE A 167 -5.17 16.61 -1.45
N HIS A 168 -5.66 16.10 -0.33
CA HIS A 168 -5.73 16.83 0.94
C HIS A 168 -4.68 16.27 1.90
N LEU A 169 -3.80 17.14 2.39
CA LEU A 169 -2.76 16.77 3.36
C LEU A 169 -3.29 16.86 4.79
N LEU A 170 -2.71 16.07 5.68
CA LEU A 170 -2.85 16.30 7.12
C LEU A 170 -2.07 17.57 7.53
N PRO A 171 -2.50 18.27 8.59
CA PRO A 171 -1.74 19.39 9.14
C PRO A 171 -0.31 18.95 9.50
N ARG A 172 0.67 19.84 9.33
CA ARG A 172 2.09 19.56 9.66
C ARG A 172 2.30 19.21 11.14
N THR A 173 1.43 19.70 12.01
CA THR A 173 1.43 19.41 13.45
C THR A 173 0.90 18.01 13.78
N SER A 174 0.30 17.32 12.80
CA SER A 174 -0.22 15.97 12.98
C SER A 174 0.88 15.01 13.43
N LYS A 175 0.59 14.29 14.52
CA LYS A 175 1.43 13.20 15.01
C LYS A 175 0.92 11.85 14.53
N GLN A 176 0.11 11.81 13.47
CA GLN A 176 -0.45 10.55 12.98
C GLN A 176 0.65 9.62 12.45
N LEU A 177 0.81 8.47 13.13
CA LEU A 177 1.74 7.41 12.77
C LEU A 177 0.94 6.12 12.57
N VAL A 178 1.38 5.27 11.65
CA VAL A 178 0.82 3.94 11.45
C VAL A 178 1.93 2.92 11.23
N ASN A 179 1.60 1.64 11.33
CA ASN A 179 2.46 0.55 10.89
C ASN A 179 1.90 -0.02 9.58
N GLN A 180 2.77 -0.44 8.67
CA GLN A 180 2.40 -1.04 7.40
C GLN A 180 3.11 -2.39 7.22
N VAL A 181 2.34 -3.40 6.83
CA VAL A 181 2.83 -4.73 6.50
C VAL A 181 2.56 -5.00 5.03
N PHE A 182 3.63 -5.08 4.23
CA PHE A 182 3.58 -5.24 2.78
C PHE A 182 3.54 -6.72 2.43
N CYS A 183 2.36 -7.16 2.00
CA CYS A 183 2.04 -8.54 1.68
C CYS A 183 1.81 -8.68 0.18
N SER A 184 2.40 -9.69 -0.44
CA SER A 184 2.20 -9.99 -1.85
C SER A 184 1.57 -11.35 -2.00
N ALA A 185 0.46 -11.40 -2.73
CA ALA A 185 -0.04 -12.64 -3.30
C ALA A 185 0.80 -13.04 -4.53
N MET A 186 0.57 -14.24 -5.04
CA MET A 186 1.06 -14.62 -6.36
C MET A 186 0.36 -13.77 -7.41
N SER A 187 1.09 -13.20 -8.36
CA SER A 187 0.50 -12.57 -9.55
C SER A 187 0.07 -13.66 -10.52
N LEU A 188 -1.25 -13.87 -10.66
CA LEU A 188 -1.82 -14.93 -11.47
C LEU A 188 -2.52 -14.37 -12.71
N HIS A 189 -1.99 -14.74 -13.89
CA HIS A 189 -2.70 -14.53 -15.15
C HIS A 189 -3.92 -15.48 -15.20
N PRO A 190 -5.05 -15.11 -15.83
CA PRO A 190 -6.24 -15.97 -15.94
C PRO A 190 -5.94 -17.42 -16.37
N ASP A 191 -5.00 -17.59 -17.30
CA ASP A 191 -4.57 -18.92 -17.80
C ASP A 191 -3.83 -19.79 -16.77
N VAL A 192 -3.49 -19.24 -15.60
CA VAL A 192 -2.67 -19.89 -14.55
C VAL A 192 -3.43 -20.06 -13.24
N VAL A 193 -4.45 -19.22 -12.98
CA VAL A 193 -5.17 -19.16 -11.69
C VAL A 193 -5.56 -20.55 -11.20
N HIS A 194 -6.27 -21.33 -12.02
CA HIS A 194 -6.77 -22.66 -11.63
C HIS A 194 -5.66 -23.65 -11.27
N ASP A 195 -4.49 -23.56 -11.90
CA ASP A 195 -3.36 -24.48 -11.68
C ASP A 195 -2.50 -24.06 -10.47
N ALA A 196 -2.67 -22.84 -9.95
CA ALA A 196 -1.87 -22.29 -8.85
C ALA A 196 -2.42 -22.61 -7.45
N SER A 197 -3.53 -23.36 -7.35
CA SER A 197 -4.20 -23.73 -6.09
C SER A 197 -3.31 -24.48 -5.09
N CYS A 198 -2.22 -25.12 -5.55
CA CYS A 198 -1.26 -25.79 -4.68
C CYS A 198 -0.34 -24.84 -3.90
N ILE A 199 -0.15 -23.59 -4.36
CA ILE A 199 0.83 -22.64 -3.81
C ILE A 199 0.21 -21.30 -3.39
N ALA A 200 -0.73 -20.76 -4.15
CA ALA A 200 -1.31 -19.44 -3.89
C ALA A 200 -1.99 -19.33 -2.51
N PRO A 201 -2.78 -20.32 -2.04
CA PRO A 201 -3.35 -20.29 -0.69
C PRO A 201 -2.30 -20.29 0.42
N LEU A 202 -1.15 -20.96 0.21
CA LEU A 202 -0.06 -21.00 1.21
C LEU A 202 0.60 -19.62 1.35
N VAL A 203 0.79 -18.92 0.23
CA VAL A 203 1.31 -17.55 0.23
C VAL A 203 0.36 -16.58 0.93
N LEU A 204 -0.95 -16.68 0.64
CA LEU A 204 -1.98 -15.87 1.30
C LEU A 204 -2.01 -16.13 2.80
N ARG A 205 -2.04 -17.39 3.22
CA ARG A 205 -1.99 -17.78 4.62
C ARG A 205 -0.83 -17.10 5.36
N ALA A 206 0.38 -17.22 4.83
CA ALA A 206 1.55 -16.62 5.44
C ALA A 206 1.47 -15.09 5.51
N CYS A 207 0.87 -14.43 4.50
CA CYS A 207 0.65 -12.98 4.54
C CYS A 207 -0.26 -12.53 5.69
N TYR A 208 -1.41 -13.17 5.86
CA TYR A 208 -2.37 -12.82 6.91
C TYR A 208 -1.86 -13.20 8.30
N GLU A 209 -1.26 -14.38 8.46
CA GLU A 209 -0.64 -14.80 9.73
C GLU A 209 0.50 -13.84 10.12
N ALA A 210 1.37 -13.47 9.19
CA ALA A 210 2.47 -12.53 9.46
C ALA A 210 1.97 -11.12 9.80
N THR A 211 0.89 -10.64 9.15
CA THR A 211 0.30 -9.34 9.46
C THR A 211 -0.24 -9.31 10.89
N ILE A 212 -1.03 -10.32 11.28
CA ILE A 212 -1.60 -10.36 12.64
C ILE A 212 -0.49 -10.53 13.68
N ALA A 213 0.49 -11.39 13.44
CA ALA A 213 1.65 -11.54 14.31
C ALA A 213 2.41 -10.21 14.49
N GLN A 214 2.67 -9.49 13.39
CA GLN A 214 3.34 -8.20 13.44
C GLN A 214 2.50 -7.13 14.16
N ALA A 215 1.18 -7.16 14.01
CA ALA A 215 0.30 -6.26 14.75
C ALA A 215 0.35 -6.52 16.26
N ILE A 216 0.41 -7.78 16.70
CA ILE A 216 0.59 -8.12 18.12
C ILE A 216 1.91 -7.57 18.65
N LEU A 217 3.02 -7.76 17.90
CA LEU A 217 4.33 -7.22 18.29
C LEU A 217 4.32 -5.69 18.36
N ALA A 218 3.67 -5.04 17.40
CA ALA A 218 3.54 -3.58 17.38
C ALA A 218 2.67 -3.07 18.54
N ALA A 219 1.56 -3.77 18.86
CA ALA A 219 0.71 -3.45 19.98
C ALA A 219 1.46 -3.60 21.31
N GLN A 220 2.17 -4.72 21.51
CA GLN A 220 3.00 -4.94 22.70
C GLN A 220 4.07 -3.86 22.88
N ARG A 221 4.75 -3.47 21.80
CA ARG A 221 5.77 -2.41 21.82
C ARG A 221 5.20 -1.06 22.27
N ASN A 222 3.92 -0.81 21.98
CA ASN A 222 3.21 0.41 22.34
C ASN A 222 2.25 0.21 23.53
N ASN A 223 2.48 -0.81 24.36
CA ASN A 223 1.67 -1.12 25.55
C ASN A 223 0.16 -1.26 25.29
N TRP A 224 -0.24 -1.64 24.07
CA TRP A 224 -1.63 -1.73 23.62
C TRP A 224 -2.39 -0.39 23.70
N GLU A 225 -1.67 0.73 23.72
CA GLU A 225 -2.27 2.06 23.78
C GLU A 225 -2.74 2.56 22.41
N HIS A 226 -3.61 3.57 22.45
CA HIS A 226 -4.11 4.27 21.27
C HIS A 226 -4.81 3.29 20.29
N GLY A 227 -4.52 3.40 19.00
CA GLY A 227 -5.01 2.48 17.97
C GLY A 227 -4.13 1.25 17.76
N ALA A 228 -3.15 0.96 18.63
CA ALA A 228 -2.16 -0.08 18.37
C ALA A 228 -2.75 -1.51 18.32
N ALA A 229 -3.92 -1.73 18.94
CA ALA A 229 -4.68 -2.98 18.84
C ALA A 229 -5.49 -3.12 17.55
N ASN A 230 -5.59 -2.07 16.74
CA ASN A 230 -6.34 -2.07 15.49
C ASN A 230 -5.49 -2.62 14.35
N VAL A 231 -6.07 -3.53 13.57
CA VAL A 231 -5.46 -4.13 12.38
C VAL A 231 -6.43 -3.96 11.22
N VAL A 232 -5.97 -3.41 10.10
CA VAL A 232 -6.78 -3.30 8.89
C VAL A 232 -6.28 -4.32 7.88
N LEU A 233 -7.14 -5.26 7.51
CA LEU A 233 -6.87 -6.30 6.52
C LEU A 233 -7.52 -5.92 5.18
N THR A 234 -6.81 -6.20 4.10
CA THR A 234 -7.27 -5.99 2.72
C THR A 234 -7.40 -7.34 2.03
N PHE A 235 -8.12 -7.41 0.90
CA PHE A 235 -8.22 -8.64 0.11
C PHE A 235 -6.98 -8.83 -0.77
N VAL A 236 -5.84 -9.16 -0.14
CA VAL A 236 -4.54 -9.30 -0.81
C VAL A 236 -4.65 -10.26 -2.00
N GLY A 237 -4.38 -9.75 -3.19
CA GLY A 237 -4.39 -10.52 -4.43
C GLY A 237 -5.74 -10.67 -5.12
N GLY A 238 -6.86 -10.25 -4.52
CA GLY A 238 -8.22 -10.42 -5.06
C GLY A 238 -8.58 -9.46 -6.20
N GLY A 239 -7.74 -8.46 -6.47
CA GLY A 239 -7.86 -7.55 -7.61
C GLY A 239 -6.92 -7.92 -8.76
N ALA A 240 -5.95 -7.04 -9.03
CA ALA A 240 -5.04 -7.16 -10.18
C ALA A 240 -4.23 -8.47 -10.27
N PHE A 241 -4.05 -9.18 -9.16
CA PHE A 241 -3.29 -10.43 -9.12
C PHE A 241 -4.15 -11.70 -9.29
N GLY A 242 -5.49 -11.57 -9.37
CA GLY A 242 -6.39 -12.65 -9.76
C GLY A 242 -6.45 -13.87 -8.83
N ASN A 243 -6.17 -13.70 -7.54
CA ASN A 243 -6.29 -14.80 -6.58
C ASN A 243 -7.76 -15.08 -6.26
N ASP A 244 -8.11 -16.35 -6.08
CA ASP A 244 -9.46 -16.76 -5.75
C ASP A 244 -9.89 -16.19 -4.39
N ILE A 245 -11.08 -15.60 -4.34
CA ILE A 245 -11.64 -15.02 -3.13
C ILE A 245 -11.79 -16.06 -2.01
N GLU A 246 -12.04 -17.32 -2.38
CA GLU A 246 -12.16 -18.42 -1.42
C GLU A 246 -10.85 -18.67 -0.67
N TRP A 247 -9.71 -18.54 -1.35
CA TRP A 247 -8.39 -18.68 -0.72
C TRP A 247 -8.09 -17.52 0.22
N ILE A 248 -8.51 -16.32 -0.16
CA ILE A 248 -8.33 -15.10 0.64
C ILE A 248 -9.17 -15.18 1.92
N VAL A 249 -10.45 -15.52 1.78
CA VAL A 249 -11.40 -15.68 2.88
C VAL A 249 -10.93 -16.75 3.87
N ASP A 250 -10.47 -17.91 3.37
CA ASP A 250 -9.90 -18.96 4.21
C ASP A 250 -8.67 -18.48 5.00
N ALA A 251 -7.75 -17.78 4.33
CA ALA A 251 -6.53 -17.28 4.95
C ALA A 251 -6.79 -16.21 6.01
N ILE A 252 -7.74 -15.29 5.78
CA ILE A 252 -8.19 -14.30 6.79
C ILE A 252 -8.76 -15.03 8.00
N ALA A 253 -9.72 -15.92 7.77
CA ALA A 253 -10.44 -16.62 8.83
C ALA A 253 -9.47 -17.45 9.70
N ARG A 254 -8.58 -18.19 9.05
CA ARG A 254 -7.55 -18.98 9.71
C ARG A 254 -6.63 -18.12 10.57
N ALA A 255 -6.12 -17.01 10.04
CA ALA A 255 -5.24 -16.13 10.78
C ALA A 255 -5.97 -15.54 12.01
N CYS A 256 -7.22 -15.08 11.86
CA CYS A 256 -8.00 -14.57 12.98
C CYS A 256 -8.21 -15.63 14.07
N ALA A 257 -8.57 -16.86 13.69
CA ALA A 257 -8.74 -17.97 14.64
C ALA A 257 -7.43 -18.37 15.33
N THR A 258 -6.31 -18.38 14.60
CA THR A 258 -4.97 -18.73 15.13
C THR A 258 -4.53 -17.77 16.24
N PHE A 259 -4.85 -16.49 16.10
CA PHE A 259 -4.46 -15.44 17.04
C PHE A 259 -5.63 -14.93 17.90
N ALA A 260 -6.73 -15.68 18.01
CA ALA A 260 -7.97 -15.22 18.64
C ALA A 260 -7.83 -14.81 20.12
N ALA A 261 -6.83 -15.39 20.81
CA ALA A 261 -6.51 -15.09 22.21
C ALA A 261 -5.97 -13.66 22.43
N PHE A 262 -5.50 -12.98 21.38
CA PHE A 262 -5.00 -11.61 21.48
C PHE A 262 -6.15 -10.59 21.36
N PRO A 263 -6.11 -9.47 22.11
CA PRO A 263 -7.18 -8.48 22.12
C PRO A 263 -7.09 -7.49 20.94
N LEU A 264 -6.86 -8.01 19.73
CA LEU A 264 -6.87 -7.20 18.51
C LEU A 264 -8.31 -6.90 18.05
N LYS A 265 -8.46 -5.74 17.41
CA LYS A 265 -9.64 -5.36 16.61
C LYS A 265 -9.26 -5.40 15.14
N VAL A 266 -9.78 -6.39 14.43
CA VAL A 266 -9.47 -6.66 13.02
C VAL A 266 -10.56 -6.07 12.14
N TYR A 267 -10.22 -5.05 11.39
CA TYR A 267 -11.08 -4.42 10.39
C TYR A 267 -10.82 -5.07 9.03
N VAL A 268 -11.79 -5.82 8.52
CA VAL A 268 -11.77 -6.33 7.14
C VAL A 268 -12.30 -5.23 6.22
N ALA A 269 -11.43 -4.64 5.41
CA ALA A 269 -11.73 -3.48 4.58
C ALA A 269 -12.27 -3.90 3.20
N HIS A 270 -13.59 -3.75 3.02
CA HIS A 270 -14.27 -3.96 1.73
C HIS A 270 -14.25 -2.67 0.92
N TYR A 271 -14.12 -2.80 -0.40
CA TYR A 271 -14.13 -1.64 -1.28
C TYR A 271 -15.55 -1.11 -1.49
N ARG A 272 -15.80 0.13 -1.07
CA ARG A 272 -17.05 0.92 -1.18
C ARG A 272 -18.27 0.38 -0.43
N ALA A 273 -18.52 -0.93 -0.42
CA ALA A 273 -19.64 -1.55 0.25
C ALA A 273 -19.18 -2.85 0.91
N ILE A 274 -19.83 -3.24 2.01
CA ILE A 274 -19.61 -4.55 2.61
C ILE A 274 -20.24 -5.60 1.70
N ASP A 275 -19.45 -6.59 1.30
CA ASP A 275 -20.00 -7.82 0.73
C ASP A 275 -20.43 -8.74 1.88
N PHE A 276 -21.75 -8.78 2.12
CA PHE A 276 -22.35 -9.58 3.19
C PHE A 276 -22.17 -11.10 2.98
N GLY A 277 -21.99 -11.54 1.73
CA GLY A 277 -21.68 -12.94 1.43
C GLY A 277 -20.27 -13.28 1.92
N ILE A 278 -19.29 -12.45 1.57
CA ILE A 278 -17.90 -12.57 2.03
C ILE A 278 -17.82 -12.45 3.56
N GLU A 279 -18.57 -11.52 4.16
CA GLU A 279 -18.67 -11.41 5.61
C GLU A 279 -19.15 -12.69 6.27
N ALA A 280 -20.28 -13.23 5.81
CA ALA A 280 -20.82 -14.47 6.34
C ALA A 280 -19.82 -15.64 6.19
N MET A 281 -19.11 -15.72 5.06
CA MET A 281 -18.10 -16.75 4.83
C MET A 281 -16.90 -16.62 5.78
N ILE A 282 -16.36 -15.41 5.97
CA ILE A 282 -15.24 -15.17 6.90
C ILE A 282 -15.65 -15.57 8.32
N ASN A 283 -16.80 -15.09 8.80
CA ASN A 283 -17.27 -15.36 10.17
C ASN A 283 -17.53 -16.86 10.39
N SER A 284 -18.21 -17.52 9.44
CA SER A 284 -18.47 -18.97 9.50
C SER A 284 -17.17 -19.80 9.56
N ARG A 285 -16.15 -19.42 8.79
CA ARG A 285 -14.85 -20.11 8.81
C ARG A 285 -14.05 -19.85 10.07
N ILE A 286 -14.12 -18.64 10.63
CA ILE A 286 -13.52 -18.35 11.94
C ILE A 286 -14.10 -19.29 12.98
N ASP A 287 -15.42 -19.42 13.04
CA ASP A 287 -16.11 -20.33 13.98
C ASP A 287 -15.69 -21.79 13.76
N ALA A 288 -15.60 -22.25 12.52
CA ALA A 288 -15.14 -23.59 12.19
C ALA A 288 -13.71 -23.87 12.69
N TYR A 289 -12.78 -22.93 12.47
CA TYR A 289 -11.40 -23.05 12.96
C TYR A 289 -11.32 -23.00 14.49
N LEU A 290 -12.11 -22.16 15.15
CA LEU A 290 -12.16 -22.10 16.62
C LEU A 290 -12.66 -23.42 17.23
N GLN A 291 -13.72 -24.01 16.64
CA GLN A 291 -14.23 -25.32 17.06
C GLN A 291 -13.20 -26.43 16.82
N GLN A 292 -12.50 -26.39 15.69
CA GLN A 292 -11.41 -27.33 15.39
C GLN A 292 -10.28 -27.20 16.43
N ASN A 293 -9.83 -25.98 16.73
CA ASN A 293 -8.75 -25.75 17.71
C ASN A 293 -9.14 -26.22 19.12
N ALA A 294 -10.40 -26.01 19.53
CA ALA A 294 -10.92 -26.46 20.82
C ALA A 294 -10.99 -28.00 20.91
N SER A 295 -11.45 -28.67 19.86
CA SER A 295 -11.60 -30.14 19.84
C SER A 295 -10.27 -30.90 19.88
N HIS A 296 -9.19 -30.30 19.38
CA HIS A 296 -7.86 -30.93 19.37
C HIS A 296 -7.09 -30.75 20.69
N GLY A 297 -7.66 -30.04 21.68
CA GLY A 297 -6.94 -29.71 22.93
C GLY A 297 -5.69 -28.85 22.71
N GLU A 298 -5.54 -28.29 21.51
CA GLU A 298 -4.43 -27.44 21.14
C GLU A 298 -4.69 -26.03 21.71
N HIS A 299 -4.35 -25.84 23.00
CA HIS A 299 -3.86 -24.53 23.42
C HIS A 299 -2.49 -24.32 22.76
N LYS A 300 -2.47 -24.12 21.45
CA LYS A 300 -1.24 -23.77 20.72
C LYS A 300 -0.75 -22.47 21.31
N CYS A 301 0.30 -22.54 22.13
CA CYS A 301 1.04 -21.36 22.51
C CYS A 301 1.65 -20.82 21.22
N VAL A 302 1.09 -19.72 20.71
CA VAL A 302 1.61 -19.09 19.51
C VAL A 302 2.87 -18.34 19.90
N HIS A 303 4.02 -18.96 19.65
CA HIS A 303 5.30 -18.33 19.85
C HIS A 303 5.60 -17.42 18.67
N ILE A 304 5.45 -16.12 18.88
CA ILE A 304 5.85 -15.11 17.91
C ILE A 304 7.31 -14.78 18.18
N THR A 305 8.21 -15.42 17.44
CA THR A 305 9.63 -15.09 17.46
C THR A 305 9.99 -14.28 16.23
N ARG A 306 10.68 -13.16 16.43
CA ARG A 306 11.36 -12.51 15.32
C ARG A 306 12.51 -13.41 14.88
N GLY A 307 12.51 -13.85 13.62
CA GLY A 307 13.63 -14.64 13.10
C GLY A 307 14.95 -13.88 13.15
N ASP A 308 16.08 -14.58 13.00
CA ASP A 308 17.45 -14.04 12.93
C ASP A 308 17.67 -13.21 11.65
N TRP A 309 16.92 -12.12 11.51
CA TRP A 309 17.00 -11.19 10.40
C TRP A 309 17.29 -9.82 11.00
N GLN A 310 18.47 -9.30 10.64
CA GLN A 310 18.95 -8.03 11.15
C GLN A 310 17.93 -6.93 10.84
N ASP A 311 17.58 -6.18 11.88
CA ASP A 311 16.97 -4.87 11.70
C ASP A 311 17.76 -4.09 10.65
N GLY A 312 17.13 -3.75 9.52
CA GLY A 312 17.59 -2.59 8.78
C GLY A 312 17.69 -1.42 9.76
N PRO A 313 18.72 -0.55 9.68
CA PRO A 313 19.03 0.40 10.73
C PRO A 313 17.75 1.13 11.17
N VAL A 314 17.33 0.88 12.41
CA VAL A 314 16.31 1.68 13.06
C VAL A 314 16.94 3.06 13.14
N ALA A 315 16.39 4.02 12.40
CA ALA A 315 16.69 5.42 12.62
C ALA A 315 16.18 5.78 14.02
N ARG A 316 16.98 5.44 15.05
CA ARG A 316 16.84 6.05 16.37
C ARG A 316 17.31 7.47 16.17
N THR A 317 16.39 8.41 16.26
CA THR A 317 16.68 9.84 16.33
C THR A 317 17.45 10.12 17.61
N SER A 318 18.75 9.87 17.58
CA SER A 318 19.72 10.45 18.50
C SER A 318 20.95 10.74 17.65
N SER A 319 21.01 11.98 17.15
CA SER A 319 21.97 12.50 16.15
C SER A 319 21.80 11.94 14.73
N ALA A 320 21.37 12.81 13.81
CA ALA A 320 21.45 12.58 12.39
C ALA A 320 22.92 12.28 12.01
N PRO A 321 23.23 11.20 11.29
CA PRO A 321 24.55 11.04 10.72
C PRO A 321 24.74 12.15 9.68
N GLU A 322 25.86 12.87 9.76
CA GLU A 322 26.32 13.73 8.68
C GLU A 322 26.49 12.88 7.43
N ALA A 323 25.45 12.84 6.60
CA ALA A 323 25.48 12.21 5.30
C ALA A 323 26.47 13.00 4.43
N THR A 324 27.66 12.43 4.25
CA THR A 324 28.65 12.96 3.32
C THR A 324 28.03 13.08 1.92
N SER A 325 28.12 14.29 1.40
CA SER A 325 27.17 14.94 0.50
C SER A 325 27.25 14.55 -0.98
N THR A 326 27.59 13.31 -1.32
CA THR A 326 27.81 12.94 -2.73
C THR A 326 26.66 12.16 -3.37
N ALA A 327 25.88 11.38 -2.61
CA ALA A 327 24.71 10.67 -3.14
C ALA A 327 23.43 11.55 -3.19
N PHE A 328 23.34 12.58 -2.35
CA PHE A 328 22.21 13.51 -2.31
C PHE A 328 22.17 14.45 -3.53
N ALA A 329 23.35 14.79 -4.09
CA ALA A 329 23.49 15.86 -5.06
C ALA A 329 23.21 15.45 -6.51
N THR A 330 23.33 14.18 -6.88
CA THR A 330 23.13 13.76 -8.29
C THR A 330 21.72 13.31 -8.60
N ASP A 331 21.02 12.66 -7.65
CA ASP A 331 19.67 12.12 -7.90
C ASP A 331 18.53 13.02 -7.35
N VAL A 332 18.81 13.87 -6.35
CA VAL A 332 17.79 14.71 -5.68
C VAL A 332 17.88 16.20 -6.05
N ALA A 333 19.01 16.67 -6.62
CA ALA A 333 19.18 18.07 -7.00
C ALA A 333 18.16 18.59 -8.03
N PRO A 334 17.72 17.81 -9.04
CA PRO A 334 16.62 18.24 -9.92
C PRO A 334 15.31 18.42 -9.15
N MET A 335 15.07 17.61 -8.10
CA MET A 335 13.86 17.64 -7.28
C MET A 335 13.84 18.83 -6.30
N VAL A 336 14.99 19.16 -5.70
CA VAL A 336 15.15 20.35 -4.82
C VAL A 336 15.04 21.65 -5.62
N THR A 337 15.55 21.66 -6.86
CA THR A 337 15.44 22.83 -7.74
C THR A 337 14.00 23.07 -8.18
N ALA A 338 13.23 22.01 -8.45
CA ALA A 338 11.80 22.09 -8.74
C ALA A 338 11.00 22.60 -7.53
N ALA A 339 11.33 22.17 -6.30
CA ALA A 339 10.66 22.64 -5.08
C ALA A 339 10.88 24.14 -4.82
N ARG A 340 12.09 24.66 -5.05
CA ARG A 340 12.40 26.10 -4.90
C ARG A 340 11.67 26.99 -5.91
N ALA A 341 11.43 26.50 -7.13
CA ALA A 341 10.65 27.24 -8.12
C ALA A 341 9.16 27.39 -7.76
N VAL A 342 8.62 26.49 -6.91
CA VAL A 342 7.24 26.55 -6.43
C VAL A 342 7.11 27.54 -5.26
N ASP A 343 8.11 27.64 -4.38
CA ASP A 343 8.15 28.69 -3.35
C ASP A 343 8.18 30.10 -3.96
N ASP A 344 8.94 30.30 -5.05
CA ASP A 344 8.97 31.61 -5.75
C ASP A 344 7.62 31.95 -6.42
N LEU A 345 6.81 30.95 -6.81
CA LEU A 345 5.45 31.15 -7.32
C LEU A 345 4.42 31.40 -6.21
N ALA A 346 4.60 30.78 -5.03
CA ALA A 346 3.72 30.98 -3.87
C ALA A 346 3.98 32.32 -3.15
N ILE A 347 5.20 32.86 -3.22
CA ILE A 347 5.56 34.16 -2.64
C ILE A 347 5.06 35.33 -3.52
N SER A 348 4.71 35.11 -4.79
CA SER A 348 4.29 36.20 -5.70
C SER A 348 2.79 36.55 -5.63
N THR A 349 1.98 35.92 -4.77
CA THR A 349 0.52 36.14 -4.72
C THR A 349 0.02 36.76 -3.41
N THR A 350 0.76 37.70 -2.82
CA THR A 350 0.16 38.65 -1.87
C THR A 350 0.87 40.00 -1.89
N SER A 351 0.30 40.98 -2.62
CA SER A 351 0.10 42.36 -2.15
C SER A 351 -0.29 43.31 -3.30
N SER A 352 -1.48 43.87 -3.20
CA SER A 352 -1.82 45.29 -3.39
C SER A 352 -3.19 45.46 -4.06
N GLY A 353 -4.03 46.24 -3.38
CA GLY A 353 -5.40 46.49 -3.77
C GLY A 353 -5.55 47.59 -4.82
N SER A 354 -6.71 47.49 -5.48
CA SER A 354 -7.52 48.55 -6.05
C SER A 354 -7.11 49.23 -7.38
N THR A 355 -8.14 49.33 -8.22
CA THR A 355 -8.40 50.24 -9.35
C THR A 355 -7.82 49.90 -10.73
N GLY A 356 -8.70 49.94 -11.75
CA GLY A 356 -8.32 50.36 -13.10
C GLY A 356 -8.37 49.31 -14.22
N ARG A 357 -9.53 49.24 -14.87
CA ARG A 357 -9.81 48.88 -16.28
C ARG A 357 -8.63 49.03 -17.27
N SER A 358 -8.25 47.97 -18.00
CA SER A 358 -8.12 47.90 -19.48
C SER A 358 -7.22 46.75 -19.99
N GLY A 359 -7.76 45.95 -20.93
CA GLY A 359 -7.12 45.44 -22.16
C GLY A 359 -5.73 44.80 -22.14
N GLY A 360 -5.64 43.55 -22.61
CA GLY A 360 -4.38 42.95 -23.06
C GLY A 360 -4.46 41.44 -23.31
N ARG A 361 -5.08 41.04 -24.43
CA ARG A 361 -4.96 39.67 -24.98
C ARG A 361 -3.52 39.46 -25.46
N THR A 362 -2.90 38.35 -25.09
CA THR A 362 -1.83 37.72 -25.86
C THR A 362 -2.25 36.30 -26.22
N VAL A 363 -2.45 36.09 -27.51
CA VAL A 363 -2.80 34.84 -28.18
C VAL A 363 -1.51 34.07 -28.48
N LEU A 364 -1.50 32.76 -28.27
CA LEU A 364 -0.63 31.83 -28.99
C LEU A 364 -1.50 30.79 -29.69
N LYS A 365 -1.31 30.75 -31.01
CA LYS A 365 -2.07 30.01 -32.01
C LYS A 365 -1.26 28.78 -32.41
N VAL A 366 -1.89 27.61 -32.46
CA VAL A 366 -1.44 26.47 -33.28
C VAL A 366 -2.68 25.89 -33.98
N THR A 367 -2.64 25.92 -35.31
CA THR A 367 -3.57 25.29 -36.28
C THR A 367 -3.15 23.82 -36.48
N ASP A 368 -4.04 22.86 -36.71
CA ASP A 368 -4.73 22.46 -37.96
C ASP A 368 -5.53 21.17 -37.58
N SER A 369 -6.58 20.66 -38.24
CA SER A 369 -7.40 21.01 -39.40
C SER A 369 -8.53 19.93 -39.52
N HIS A 370 -9.70 20.33 -40.05
CA HIS A 370 -10.74 19.53 -40.75
C HIS A 370 -11.94 18.91 -39.98
N VAL A 371 -12.98 19.76 -39.93
CA VAL A 371 -14.43 19.63 -40.30
C VAL A 371 -14.91 18.40 -41.08
N MET A 372 -16.11 17.91 -40.68
CA MET A 372 -17.38 17.68 -41.43
C MET A 372 -18.29 16.87 -40.47
N ASP A 373 -19.28 17.45 -39.80
CA ASP A 373 -20.64 17.88 -40.24
C ASP A 373 -21.60 16.71 -40.55
N ASP A 374 -22.89 17.00 -40.31
CA ASP A 374 -24.13 16.21 -40.36
C ASP A 374 -24.59 15.69 -38.97
N ASP A 375 -25.82 15.88 -38.48
CA ASP A 375 -26.96 16.77 -38.77
C ASP A 375 -28.04 16.42 -37.70
N ASP A 376 -29.05 17.29 -37.58
CA ASP A 376 -30.42 17.07 -37.06
C ASP A 376 -30.72 17.17 -35.54
N ASP A 377 -31.19 18.38 -35.18
CA ASP A 377 -32.59 18.73 -34.84
C ASP A 377 -33.34 18.19 -33.59
N ASP A 378 -33.97 19.20 -32.96
CA ASP A 378 -35.27 19.27 -32.27
C ASP A 378 -35.44 18.85 -30.80
N ASP A 379 -35.59 19.90 -29.97
CA ASP A 379 -36.74 20.24 -29.11
C ASP A 379 -37.49 19.10 -28.40
N ASP A 380 -37.55 19.17 -27.05
CA ASP A 380 -38.79 19.51 -26.34
C ASP A 380 -38.60 19.55 -24.82
N ASP A 381 -39.21 20.58 -24.23
CA ASP A 381 -39.43 20.84 -22.80
C ASP A 381 -40.33 19.78 -22.14
N ASP A 382 -40.08 19.47 -20.86
CA ASP A 382 -41.01 19.73 -19.74
C ASP A 382 -40.71 18.88 -18.49
N HIS A 383 -40.70 19.60 -17.37
CA HIS A 383 -41.14 19.25 -16.00
C HIS A 383 -40.93 17.84 -15.42
N ASP A 384 -40.24 17.78 -14.27
CA ASP A 384 -40.94 17.57 -12.98
C ASP A 384 -40.02 17.80 -11.77
N ASP A 385 -40.66 18.32 -10.73
CA ASP A 385 -40.17 18.71 -9.41
C ASP A 385 -39.53 17.56 -8.60
N ASP A 386 -38.56 17.87 -7.72
CA ASP A 386 -38.78 17.70 -6.28
C ASP A 386 -37.61 18.23 -5.43
N ASP A 387 -37.99 19.07 -4.46
CA ASP A 387 -37.23 19.60 -3.35
C ASP A 387 -36.55 18.51 -2.50
N ASP A 388 -35.29 18.73 -2.08
CA ASP A 388 -34.92 18.60 -0.66
C ASP A 388 -33.57 19.27 -0.31
N ARG A 389 -33.72 20.55 0.04
CA ARG A 389 -33.03 21.35 1.06
C ARG A 389 -31.67 20.89 1.58
N ASP A 390 -30.68 21.70 1.20
CA ASP A 390 -29.44 22.02 1.90
C ASP A 390 -29.65 22.35 3.38
N HIS A 391 -28.91 21.65 4.25
CA HIS A 391 -28.44 22.15 5.55
C HIS A 391 -27.01 21.65 5.79
N VAL A 392 -26.04 22.22 5.07
CA VAL A 392 -24.64 22.22 5.50
C VAL A 392 -24.42 23.49 6.29
N GLY A 393 -24.37 23.34 7.61
CA GLY A 393 -23.93 24.39 8.51
C GLY A 393 -22.49 24.77 8.15
N ASP A 394 -22.34 26.03 7.78
CA ASP A 394 -21.10 26.78 7.66
C ASP A 394 -20.30 26.65 8.97
N VAL A 395 -19.19 25.91 8.91
CA VAL A 395 -18.11 26.01 9.91
C VAL A 395 -16.89 26.46 9.12
N GLY A 396 -16.78 27.78 9.01
CA GLY A 396 -15.50 28.41 8.73
C GLY A 396 -14.56 28.13 9.88
N ASP A 397 -13.51 27.36 9.59
CA ASP A 397 -12.23 27.44 10.28
C ASP A 397 -11.13 27.27 9.24
N ASP A 398 -10.31 28.31 9.16
CA ASP A 398 -9.09 28.45 8.36
C ASP A 398 -8.01 27.53 8.96
N ASP A 399 -8.23 26.22 8.90
CA ASP A 399 -7.23 25.20 9.24
C ASP A 399 -6.31 25.07 8.04
N GLY A 400 -5.03 25.43 8.18
CA GLY A 400 -3.98 25.47 7.14
C GLY A 400 -3.76 24.18 6.34
N THR A 401 -4.78 23.79 5.57
CA THR A 401 -4.89 22.56 4.79
C THR A 401 -4.40 22.89 3.39
N ALA A 402 -3.30 22.26 2.97
CA ALA A 402 -2.76 22.47 1.63
C ALA A 402 -3.45 21.55 0.61
N PHE A 403 -3.72 22.07 -0.59
CA PHE A 403 -4.37 21.40 -1.72
C PHE A 403 -3.45 21.36 -2.95
N ILE A 404 -3.56 20.33 -3.79
CA ILE A 404 -2.71 20.15 -4.99
C ILE A 404 -3.52 19.57 -6.17
N HIS A 405 -3.37 20.15 -7.37
CA HIS A 405 -4.00 19.75 -8.65
C HIS A 405 -3.01 19.09 -9.64
N THR A 406 -3.53 18.44 -10.68
CA THR A 406 -2.87 17.31 -11.36
C THR A 406 -2.14 17.55 -12.65
N ASP A 407 -2.38 18.66 -13.35
CA ASP A 407 -1.49 19.05 -14.44
C ASP A 407 -0.06 19.39 -13.94
N ALA A 408 0.11 19.54 -12.61
CA ALA A 408 1.39 19.70 -11.95
C ALA A 408 2.00 18.37 -11.39
N LYS A 409 1.38 17.20 -11.66
CA LYS A 409 1.64 15.87 -11.07
C LYS A 409 3.10 15.43 -10.98
N ARG A 410 3.92 15.65 -12.01
CA ARG A 410 5.26 15.01 -12.13
C ARG A 410 6.38 15.74 -11.39
N ALA A 411 6.31 17.07 -11.33
CA ALA A 411 7.25 17.88 -10.56
C ALA A 411 6.84 17.95 -9.08
N ASN A 412 5.53 17.88 -8.79
CA ASN A 412 5.01 18.13 -7.45
C ASN A 412 5.08 16.94 -6.50
N LEU A 413 4.98 15.66 -6.90
CA LEU A 413 5.18 14.57 -5.91
C LEU A 413 6.61 14.62 -5.33
N CYS A 414 7.59 14.90 -6.17
CA CYS A 414 8.98 15.13 -5.78
C CYS A 414 9.13 16.38 -4.90
N ALA A 415 8.47 17.48 -5.24
CA ALA A 415 8.46 18.71 -4.44
C ALA A 415 7.67 18.56 -3.13
N MET A 416 6.62 17.74 -3.08
CA MET A 416 5.82 17.42 -1.91
C MET A 416 6.57 16.49 -0.97
N LEU A 417 7.26 15.49 -1.51
CA LEU A 417 8.17 14.64 -0.76
C LEU A 417 9.36 15.45 -0.24
N ALA A 418 9.88 16.39 -1.03
CA ALA A 418 10.90 17.35 -0.59
C ALA A 418 10.36 18.31 0.48
N MET A 419 9.14 18.83 0.35
CA MET A 419 8.50 19.70 1.36
C MET A 419 8.16 18.93 2.64
N ALA A 420 7.71 17.68 2.54
CA ALA A 420 7.53 16.80 3.70
C ALA A 420 8.88 16.53 4.38
N LEU A 421 9.92 16.18 3.62
CA LEU A 421 11.26 15.97 4.17
C LEU A 421 11.88 17.26 4.76
N MET A 422 11.66 18.43 4.16
CA MET A 422 12.19 19.73 4.63
C MET A 422 11.38 20.32 5.79
N ALA A 423 10.07 20.07 5.88
CA ALA A 423 9.24 20.52 7.00
C ALA A 423 9.50 19.73 8.30
N PHE A 424 10.11 18.54 8.21
CA PHE A 424 10.42 17.68 9.37
C PHE A 424 11.94 17.54 9.63
N SER A 425 12.81 18.26 8.91
CA SER A 425 14.25 18.32 9.17
C SER A 425 14.67 19.50 10.06
N SER A 426 13.71 20.21 10.68
CA SER A 426 13.97 21.34 11.58
C SER A 426 13.82 21.01 13.08
N GLU A 427 13.75 19.73 13.45
CA GLU A 427 13.92 19.25 14.84
C GLU A 427 15.13 18.34 14.97
#